data_AF-A0A3B0UG32-F1
#
_entry.id   AF-A0A3B0UG32-F1
#
_cell.length_a   1.000
_cell.length_b   1.000
_cell.length_c   1.000
_cell.angle_alpha   90.00
_cell.angle_beta   90.00
_cell.angle_gamma   90.00
#
_symmetry.space_group_name_H-M   'P 1'
#
loop_
_entity.id
_entity.type
_entity.pdbx_description
1 polymer ?
#
loop_
_entity_poly.entity_id
_entity_poly.type
_entity_poly.pdbx_seq_one_letter_code
_entity_poly.pdbx_strand_id
1 'polypeptide(L)' 'MVKTILPISQNIYNIIDSYKTVTFAEENMTGLYKEMIFGKRKNSKVKVATKFGSMLTPSEIEEIVN' A
#
# COMPACT_ATOMS: atom_id res chain seq x y z
N MET A 1 10.48 -3.00 4.60
CA MET A 1 10.05 -1.60 4.48
C MET A 1 10.79 -0.92 3.34
N VAL A 2 10.07 -0.13 2.54
CA VAL A 2 10.66 0.66 1.44
C VAL A 2 11.39 1.86 2.05
N LYS A 3 12.66 2.06 1.69
CA LYS A 3 13.49 3.15 2.23
C LYS A 3 13.60 4.36 1.29
N THR A 4 13.35 4.16 0.00
CA THR A 4 13.43 5.19 -1.05
C THR A 4 12.11 5.23 -1.81
N ILE A 5 11.46 6.39 -1.84
CA ILE A 5 10.14 6.56 -2.47
C ILE A 5 10.26 6.79 -3.97
N LEU A 6 11.25 7.59 -4.41
CA LEU A 6 11.52 7.86 -5.83
C LEU A 6 13.02 7.76 -6.15
N PRO A 7 13.39 7.27 -7.35
CA PRO A 7 12.52 6.61 -8.33
C PRO A 7 12.00 5.25 -7.81
N ILE A 8 10.82 4.82 -8.26
CA ILE A 8 10.26 3.52 -7.87
C ILE A 8 11.07 2.41 -8.53
N SER A 9 11.68 1.54 -7.73
CA SER A 9 12.48 0.42 -8.24
C SER A 9 11.61 -0.66 -8.88
N GLN A 10 12.09 -1.26 -9.97
CA GLN A 10 11.46 -2.42 -10.61
C GLN A 10 11.24 -3.59 -9.62
N ASN A 11 12.12 -3.72 -8.62
CA ASN A 11 11.98 -4.76 -7.59
C ASN A 11 10.70 -4.59 -6.77
N ILE A 12 10.19 -3.37 -6.57
CA ILE A 12 8.92 -3.14 -5.86
C ILE A 12 7.76 -3.72 -6.67
N TYR A 13 7.74 -3.50 -7.98
CA TYR A 13 6.73 -4.10 -8.87
C TYR A 13 6.81 -5.63 -8.84
N ASN A 14 8.02 -6.20 -8.93
CA ASN A 14 8.23 -7.65 -8.89
C ASN A 14 7.73 -8.26 -7.57
N ILE A 15 7.97 -7.59 -6.44
CA ILE A 15 7.45 -8.02 -5.13
C ILE A 15 5.92 -8.00 -5.15
N ILE A 16 5.29 -6.89 -5.57
CA ILE A 16 3.82 -6.78 -5.64
C ILE A 16 3.22 -7.86 -6.56
N ASP A 17 3.90 -8.21 -7.65
CA ASP A 17 3.46 -9.23 -8.60
C ASP A 17 3.59 -10.66 -8.07
N SER A 18 4.51 -10.90 -7.12
CA SER A 18 4.69 -12.21 -6.48
C SER A 18 3.59 -12.61 -5.48
N TYR A 19 2.74 -11.67 -5.05
CA TYR A 19 1.66 -11.93 -4.09
C TYR A 19 0.28 -11.85 -4.73
N LYS A 20 -0.61 -12.76 -4.30
CA LYS A 20 -2.03 -12.78 -4.71
C LYS A 20 -2.77 -11.50 -4.30
N THR A 21 -2.41 -10.92 -3.16
CA THR A 21 -2.98 -9.68 -2.63
C THR A 21 -1.91 -8.91 -1.87
N VAL A 22 -1.91 -7.58 -2.00
CA VAL A 22 -0.99 -6.68 -1.31
C VAL A 22 -1.81 -5.56 -0.67
N THR A 23 -1.60 -5.32 0.63
CA THR A 23 -2.23 -4.22 1.36
C THR A 23 -1.22 -3.11 1.58
N PHE A 24 -1.58 -1.89 1.17
CA PHE A 24 -0.83 -0.67 1.50
C PHE A 24 -1.38 -0.10 2.80
N ALA A 25 -0.62 -0.23 3.89
CA ALA A 25 -0.94 0.44 5.15
C ALA A 25 -0.28 1.82 5.17
N GLU A 26 -1.08 2.87 5.19
CA GLU A 26 -0.63 4.25 5.05
C GLU A 26 -1.33 5.19 6.05
N GLU A 27 -0.55 6.02 6.75
CA GLU A 27 -1.09 7.03 7.67
C GLU A 27 -1.32 8.36 6.94
N ASN A 28 -2.10 8.29 5.86
CA ASN A 28 -2.55 9.46 5.12
C ASN A 28 -3.95 9.24 4.53
N MET A 29 -4.64 10.32 4.17
CA MET A 29 -6.05 10.24 3.73
C MET A 29 -6.24 9.54 2.38
N THR A 30 -5.26 9.57 1.49
CA THR A 30 -5.46 9.30 0.06
C THR A 30 -4.74 8.06 -0.46
N GLY A 31 -3.93 7.38 0.34
CA GLY A 31 -3.06 6.29 -0.10
C GLY A 31 -1.99 6.79 -1.06
N LEU A 32 -1.26 7.83 -0.67
CA LEU A 32 -0.31 8.55 -1.52
C LEU A 32 0.74 7.62 -2.16
N TYR A 33 1.28 6.64 -1.43
CA TYR A 33 2.27 5.71 -1.99
C TYR A 33 1.64 4.75 -3.00
N LYS A 34 0.45 4.24 -2.71
CA LYS A 34 -0.34 3.46 -3.69
C LYS A 34 -0.60 4.25 -4.97
N GLU A 35 -0.98 5.52 -4.86
CA GLU A 35 -1.18 6.42 -6.02
C GLU A 35 0.12 6.70 -6.76
N MET A 36 1.26 6.83 -6.08
CA MET A 36 2.56 6.98 -6.76
C MET A 36 2.92 5.76 -7.62
N ILE A 37 2.60 4.54 -7.19
CA ILE A 37 2.92 3.30 -7.92
C ILE A 37 1.96 3.04 -9.08
N PHE A 38 0.65 3.18 -8.84
CA PHE A 38 -0.38 2.74 -9.79
C PHE A 38 -1.13 3.89 -10.47
N GLY A 39 -1.01 5.11 -9.96
CA GLY A 39 -1.89 6.23 -10.30
C GLY A 39 -3.36 5.84 -10.17
N LYS A 40 -4.16 6.31 -11.13
CA LYS A 40 -5.60 6.03 -11.21
C LYS A 40 -5.95 4.61 -11.67
N ARG A 41 -4.96 3.74 -11.95
CA ARG A 41 -5.24 2.37 -12.40
C ARG A 41 -5.81 1.57 -11.23
N LYS A 42 -7.00 0.99 -11.43
CA LYS A 42 -7.55 0.02 -10.47
C LYS A 42 -6.75 -1.29 -10.57
N ASN A 43 -6.40 -1.84 -9.42
CA ASN A 43 -5.71 -3.13 -9.33
C ASN A 43 -6.43 -3.99 -8.28
N SER A 44 -7.11 -5.05 -8.73
CA SER A 44 -7.98 -5.87 -7.87
C SER A 44 -7.23 -6.63 -6.78
N LYS A 45 -5.92 -6.84 -6.93
CA LYS A 45 -5.06 -7.44 -5.90
C LYS A 45 -4.51 -6.42 -4.89
N VAL A 46 -4.77 -5.13 -5.07
CA VAL A 46 -4.24 -4.08 -4.18
C VAL A 46 -5.36 -3.58 -3.26
N LYS A 47 -5.19 -3.82 -1.96
CA LYS A 47 -5.99 -3.24 -0.89
C LYS A 47 -5.26 -2.02 -0.29
N VAL A 48 -6.00 -1.15 0.38
CA VAL A 48 -5.43 0.01 1.08
C VAL A 48 -6.05 0.09 2.47
N ALA A 49 -5.20 0.22 3.48
CA ALA A 49 -5.56 0.56 4.84
C ALA A 49 -5.05 1.98 5.11
N THR A 50 -5.93 2.96 5.12
CA THR A 50 -5.58 4.35 5.43
C THR A 50 -6.09 4.79 6.79
N LYS A 51 -5.31 5.62 7.47
CA LYS A 51 -5.76 6.33 8.67
C LYS A 51 -5.18 7.73 8.72
N PHE A 52 -5.92 8.66 9.30
CA PHE A 52 -5.51 10.06 9.44
C PHE A 52 -5.64 10.51 10.90
N GLY A 53 -4.68 11.30 11.36
CA GLY A 53 -4.68 11.86 12.72
C GLY A 53 -4.30 10.88 13.84
N SER A 54 -3.98 9.62 13.51
CA SER A 54 -3.46 8.63 14.47
C SER A 54 -2.75 7.48 13.75
N MET A 55 -1.97 6.72 14.53
CA MET A 55 -1.25 5.55 14.04
C MET A 55 -2.21 4.41 13.69
N LEU A 56 -1.93 3.70 12.60
CA LEU A 56 -2.60 2.45 12.24
C LEU A 56 -2.16 1.36 13.23
N THR A 57 -3.13 0.72 13.89
CA THR A 57 -2.81 -0.36 14.82
C THR A 57 -2.72 -1.71 14.11
N PRO A 58 -2.00 -2.70 14.67
CA PRO A 58 -1.95 -4.05 14.10
C PRO A 58 -3.34 -4.68 13.91
N SER A 59 -4.26 -4.48 14.87
CA SER A 59 -5.62 -5.04 14.78
C SER A 59 -6.44 -4.43 13.65
N GLU A 60 -6.30 -3.12 13.39
CA GLU A 60 -6.97 -2.46 12.26
C GLU A 60 -6.43 -2.95 10.92
N ILE A 61 -5.12 -3.23 10.85
CA ILE A 61 -4.51 -3.81 9.65
C ILE A 61 -5.04 -5.23 9.43
N GLU A 62 -5.14 -6.05 10.48
CA GLU A 62 -5.65 -7.42 10.41
C GLU A 62 -7.11 -7.48 9.91
N GLU A 63 -7.97 -6.56 10.35
CA GLU A 63 -9.37 -6.48 9.91
C GLU A 63 -9.48 -6.21 8.40
N ILE A 64 -8.60 -5.37 7.84
CA ILE A 64 -8.62 -4.99 6.43
C ILE A 64 -7.99 -6.06 5.53
N VAL A 65 -6.97 -6.76 6.06
CA VAL A 65 -6.26 -7.80 5.33
C VAL A 65 -7.12 -9.05 5.13
N ASN A 66 -7.86 -9.46 6.17
CA ASN A 66 -8.81 -10.57 6.12
C ASN A 66 -10.01 -10.29 5.20
#